data_AF-A0A8T8WID9-F1
#
_entry.id   AF-A0A8T8WID9-F1
#
_cell.length_a   1.000
_cell.length_b   1.000
_cell.length_c   1.000
_cell.angle_alpha   90.00
_cell.angle_beta   90.00
_cell.angle_gamma   90.00
#
_symmetry.space_group_name_H-M   'P 1'
#
loop_
_entity.id
_entity.type
_entity.pdbx_description
1 polymer ?
#
loop_
_entity_poly.entity_id
_entity_poly.type
_entity_poly.pdbx_seq_one_letter_code
_entity_poly.pdbx_strand_id
1 'polypeptide(L)'
;MTDTTDATRTDGEGSSDDEPTDREAYADLGATTEAAMDIAETSMDRVHELVPQVTLADRLRAKAVHATGDPEFQHLVRFTGADEYEPVRAGARAVLDERPIVTDITMVKAGITGRGHDCEVRKAIGNGAELAAETGMTRTAAAVLELDREGVYDGAVAVVGNAPTAALALADCIEDGTRPAVVVATPVGFVKAADSRERLREVCDEYGVPAVTNVGRRGGSGLAAGLTNELVHVASDVREGEVSLETSERSSGEGTEPRDGEVDL
;
A
#
# COMPACT_ATOMS: atom_id res chain seq x y z
N MET A 1 67.68 -7.13 38.71
CA MET A 1 66.44 -6.43 38.32
C MET A 1 65.70 -7.38 37.39
N THR A 2 65.14 -8.47 37.93
CA THR A 2 63.76 -8.61 38.44
C THR A 2 62.71 -8.16 37.43
N ASP A 3 61.66 -8.89 37.13
CA ASP A 3 61.30 -10.31 37.28
C ASP A 3 60.01 -10.47 36.44
N THR A 4 59.73 -11.69 36.03
CA THR A 4 58.53 -12.16 35.33
C THR A 4 57.24 -11.86 36.10
N THR A 5 56.13 -11.57 35.40
CA THR A 5 54.82 -12.19 35.73
C THR A 5 53.78 -12.06 34.61
N ASP A 6 53.25 -13.22 34.25
CA ASP A 6 52.04 -13.52 33.49
C ASP A 6 50.79 -13.32 34.37
N ALA A 7 49.68 -12.83 33.79
CA ALA A 7 48.33 -12.94 34.34
C ALA A 7 47.25 -12.65 33.27
N THR A 8 46.85 -13.71 32.57
CA THR A 8 45.48 -14.13 32.18
C THR A 8 44.25 -13.23 32.41
N ARG A 9 43.37 -13.25 31.37
CA ARG A 9 41.88 -13.18 31.35
C ARG A 9 41.26 -11.82 31.73
N THR A 10 40.21 -11.33 31.07
CA THR A 10 39.03 -12.00 30.48
C THR A 10 38.54 -11.27 29.22
N ASP A 11 38.23 -12.04 28.18
CA ASP A 11 37.32 -11.66 27.11
C ASP A 11 35.94 -11.38 27.73
N GLY A 12 35.46 -10.15 27.57
CA GLY A 12 34.07 -9.78 27.82
C GLY A 12 33.35 -9.76 26.49
N GLU A 13 32.74 -10.89 26.13
CA GLU A 13 31.66 -10.94 25.16
C GLU A 13 30.54 -10.03 25.68
N GLY A 14 30.41 -8.85 25.05
CA GLY A 14 29.22 -8.02 25.15
C GLY A 14 28.38 -8.28 23.92
N SER A 15 27.56 -9.34 23.97
CA SER A 15 26.39 -9.45 23.10
C SER A 15 25.44 -8.31 23.46
N SER A 16 25.38 -7.26 22.64
CA SER A 16 24.14 -6.50 22.55
C SER A 16 23.31 -7.19 21.48
N ASP A 17 22.47 -8.11 21.95
CA ASP A 17 21.18 -8.36 21.32
C ASP A 17 20.43 -7.02 21.38
N ASP A 18 20.69 -6.13 20.43
CA ASP A 18 19.84 -4.97 20.20
C ASP A 18 18.59 -5.50 19.51
N GLU A 19 17.53 -5.70 20.30
CA GLU A 19 16.17 -5.64 19.77
C GLU A 19 16.05 -4.32 18.99
N PRO A 20 15.42 -4.32 17.80
CA PRO A 20 15.26 -3.10 17.03
C PRO A 20 14.44 -2.13 17.88
N THR A 21 15.11 -1.12 18.44
CA THR A 21 14.43 -0.03 19.14
C THR A 21 13.53 0.69 18.15
N ASP A 22 12.36 1.16 18.59
CA ASP A 22 11.39 1.95 17.81
C ASP A 22 12.01 3.02 16.89
N ARG A 23 13.24 3.47 17.16
CA ARG A 23 14.07 4.33 16.32
C ARG A 23 14.32 3.84 14.89
N GLU A 24 14.45 2.53 14.64
CA GLU A 24 14.74 2.04 13.27
C GLU A 24 13.50 2.07 12.36
N ALA A 25 12.31 1.85 12.91
CA ALA A 25 11.05 1.94 12.16
C ALA A 25 10.80 3.34 11.58
N TYR A 26 11.22 4.40 12.29
CA TYR A 26 11.01 5.79 11.86
C TYR A 26 12.08 6.33 10.89
N ALA A 27 13.20 5.63 10.72
CA ALA A 27 14.23 5.99 9.73
C ALA A 27 13.72 5.88 8.27
N ASP A 28 12.58 5.23 8.06
CA ASP A 28 11.99 5.05 6.74
C ASP A 28 11.31 6.31 6.17
N LEU A 29 11.12 7.37 6.98
CA LEU A 29 10.67 8.68 6.48
C LEU A 29 11.78 9.50 5.77
N GLY A 30 12.96 8.91 5.59
CA GLY A 30 14.13 9.58 4.99
C GLY A 30 14.88 10.47 5.98
N ALA A 31 14.54 10.37 7.27
CA ALA A 31 15.25 11.02 8.36
C ALA A 31 16.55 10.30 8.67
N THR A 32 17.69 10.89 8.30
CA THR A 32 19.02 10.30 8.52
C THR A 32 19.81 10.96 9.64
N THR A 33 19.26 12.00 10.28
CA THR A 33 19.88 12.71 11.40
C THR A 33 18.99 12.58 12.63
N GLU A 34 19.59 12.62 13.82
CA GLU A 34 18.85 12.55 15.09
C GLU A 34 17.72 13.58 15.15
N ALA A 35 18.02 14.85 14.84
CA ALA A 35 17.00 15.89 14.78
C ALA A 35 15.89 15.63 13.74
N ALA A 36 16.20 14.98 12.63
CA ALA A 36 15.17 14.60 11.64
C ALA A 36 14.32 13.43 12.14
N MET A 37 14.93 12.47 12.85
CA MET A 37 14.23 11.34 13.46
C MET A 37 13.27 11.85 14.55
N ASP A 38 13.71 12.77 15.41
CA ASP A 38 12.87 13.38 16.45
C ASP A 38 11.65 14.10 15.84
N ILE A 39 11.83 14.82 14.73
CA ILE A 39 10.73 15.48 14.02
C ILE A 39 9.75 14.45 13.44
N ALA A 40 10.27 13.39 12.83
CA ALA A 40 9.49 12.34 12.21
C ALA A 40 8.64 11.59 13.26
N GLU A 41 9.27 11.17 14.36
CA GLU A 41 8.64 10.53 15.51
C GLU A 41 7.55 11.42 16.11
N THR A 42 7.89 12.67 16.47
CA THR A 42 6.92 13.64 17.01
C THR A 42 5.74 13.87 16.06
N SER A 43 5.99 13.87 14.74
CA SER A 43 4.92 14.01 13.76
C SER A 43 4.00 12.79 13.72
N MET A 44 4.55 11.59 13.83
CA MET A 44 3.77 10.35 13.81
C MET A 44 2.99 10.16 15.10
N ASP A 45 3.55 10.49 16.26
CA ASP A 45 2.83 10.49 17.55
C ASP A 45 1.55 11.32 17.47
N ARG A 46 1.66 12.54 16.91
CA ARG A 46 0.49 13.41 16.69
C ARG A 46 -0.52 12.81 15.73
N VAL A 47 -0.09 12.03 14.75
CA VAL A 47 -1.00 11.33 13.84
C VAL A 47 -1.69 10.16 14.55
N HIS A 48 -0.96 9.42 15.40
CA HIS A 48 -1.50 8.31 16.19
C HIS A 48 -2.48 8.76 17.28
N GLU A 49 -2.37 10.00 17.76
CA GLU A 49 -3.41 10.63 18.59
C GLU A 49 -4.73 10.85 17.84
N LEU A 50 -4.68 10.98 16.50
CA LEU A 50 -5.83 11.27 15.64
C LEU A 50 -6.46 10.01 15.04
N VAL A 51 -5.65 8.99 14.76
CA VAL A 51 -6.06 7.76 14.09
C VAL A 51 -5.65 6.55 14.94
N PRO A 52 -6.60 5.69 15.37
CA PRO A 52 -6.28 4.46 16.10
C PRO A 52 -5.21 3.64 15.37
N GLN A 53 -4.31 2.93 16.05
CA GLN A 53 -3.30 2.08 15.38
C GLN A 53 -3.58 0.60 15.61
N VAL A 54 -4.85 0.20 15.45
CA VAL A 54 -5.30 -1.15 15.81
C VAL A 54 -5.39 -2.06 14.59
N THR A 55 -5.70 -1.50 13.42
CA THR A 55 -5.98 -2.28 12.22
C THR A 55 -5.09 -1.90 11.05
N LEU A 56 -4.96 -2.79 10.06
CA LEU A 56 -4.26 -2.52 8.80
C LEU A 56 -4.89 -1.33 8.04
N ALA A 57 -6.21 -1.20 8.09
CA ALA A 57 -6.90 -0.06 7.48
C ALA A 57 -6.50 1.26 8.15
N ASP A 58 -6.26 1.24 9.47
CA ASP A 58 -5.88 2.43 10.19
C ASP A 58 -4.47 2.92 9.84
N ARG A 59 -3.54 2.02 9.50
CA ARG A 59 -2.21 2.40 8.99
C ARG A 59 -2.34 3.25 7.72
N LEU A 60 -3.21 2.86 6.79
CA LEU A 60 -3.48 3.67 5.60
C LEU A 60 -4.18 5.00 5.91
N ARG A 61 -5.09 5.03 6.90
CA ARG A 61 -5.72 6.29 7.35
C ARG A 61 -4.68 7.23 7.98
N ALA A 62 -3.80 6.72 8.83
CA ALA A 62 -2.73 7.48 9.46
C ALA A 62 -1.74 8.00 8.41
N LYS A 63 -1.33 7.15 7.47
CA LYS A 63 -0.49 7.55 6.34
C LYS A 63 -1.14 8.64 5.49
N ALA A 64 -2.45 8.55 5.26
CA ALA A 64 -3.18 9.58 4.55
C ALA A 64 -3.12 10.92 5.29
N VAL A 65 -3.42 10.94 6.60
CA VAL A 65 -3.33 12.15 7.44
C VAL A 65 -1.91 12.74 7.42
N HIS A 66 -0.89 11.90 7.56
CA HIS A 66 0.51 12.33 7.54
C HIS A 66 0.89 12.94 6.19
N ALA A 67 0.60 12.24 5.08
CA ALA A 67 0.97 12.67 3.74
C ALA A 67 0.28 13.97 3.30
N THR A 68 -0.89 14.28 3.87
CA THR A 68 -1.66 15.48 3.52
C THR A 68 -1.57 16.59 4.56
N GLY A 69 -1.11 16.29 5.78
CA GLY A 69 -1.17 17.20 6.93
C GLY A 69 -2.61 17.56 7.33
N ASP A 70 -3.58 16.72 7.01
CA ASP A 70 -5.01 17.01 7.14
C ASP A 70 -5.72 15.88 7.90
N PRO A 71 -6.08 16.09 9.19
CA PRO A 71 -6.74 15.10 10.03
C PRO A 71 -8.03 14.54 9.45
N GLU A 72 -8.74 15.29 8.59
CA GLU A 72 -10.01 14.83 8.04
C GLU A 72 -9.84 13.65 7.09
N PHE A 73 -8.64 13.44 6.52
CA PHE A 73 -8.40 12.36 5.56
C PHE A 73 -8.72 10.97 6.10
N GLN A 74 -8.58 10.75 7.41
CA GLN A 74 -8.97 9.49 8.05
C GLN A 74 -10.44 9.11 7.76
N HIS A 75 -11.31 10.11 7.59
CA HIS A 75 -12.74 9.91 7.30
C HIS A 75 -13.06 9.88 5.80
N LEU A 76 -12.10 10.24 4.94
CA LEU A 76 -12.28 10.30 3.49
C LEU A 76 -11.83 9.03 2.77
N VAL A 77 -10.89 8.28 3.35
CA VAL A 77 -10.39 7.03 2.75
C VAL A 77 -11.52 6.00 2.62
N ARG A 78 -11.56 5.30 1.49
CA ARG A 78 -12.52 4.23 1.19
C ARG A 78 -11.78 3.00 0.67
N PHE A 79 -12.31 1.84 1.03
CA PHE A 79 -11.74 0.54 0.70
C PHE A 79 -12.77 -0.30 -0.09
N THR A 80 -12.30 -1.20 -0.96
CA THR A 80 -13.10 -2.27 -1.58
C THR A 80 -12.45 -3.62 -1.32
N GLY A 81 -13.22 -4.70 -1.48
CA GLY A 81 -12.79 -6.06 -1.20
C GLY A 81 -13.63 -6.70 -0.09
N ALA A 82 -13.21 -7.87 0.38
CA ALA A 82 -13.97 -8.64 1.37
C ALA A 82 -14.12 -7.92 2.72
N ASP A 83 -13.12 -7.11 3.09
CA ASP A 83 -13.09 -6.24 4.25
C ASP A 83 -12.19 -5.02 3.97
N GLU A 84 -12.12 -4.08 4.93
CA GLU A 84 -11.30 -2.87 4.80
C GLU A 84 -9.79 -3.14 4.87
N TYR A 85 -9.36 -4.36 5.23
CA TYR A 85 -7.95 -4.77 5.29
C TYR A 85 -7.48 -5.38 3.97
N GLU A 86 -8.41 -5.86 3.14
CA GLU A 86 -8.10 -6.60 1.92
C GLU A 86 -7.18 -5.84 0.95
N PRO A 87 -7.38 -4.54 0.67
CA PRO A 87 -6.44 -3.79 -0.17
C PRO A 87 -5.03 -3.73 0.42
N VAL A 88 -4.90 -3.67 1.74
CA VAL A 88 -3.60 -3.65 2.42
C VAL A 88 -2.91 -5.00 2.29
N ARG A 89 -3.65 -6.09 2.54
CA ARG A 89 -3.13 -7.46 2.40
C ARG A 89 -2.73 -7.77 0.97
N ALA A 90 -3.60 -7.49 0.01
CA ALA A 90 -3.35 -7.73 -1.41
C ALA A 90 -2.16 -6.91 -1.91
N GLY A 91 -2.07 -5.63 -1.50
CA GLY A 91 -0.94 -4.77 -1.83
C GLY A 91 0.38 -5.25 -1.23
N ALA A 92 0.39 -5.60 0.06
CA ALA A 92 1.59 -6.13 0.71
C ALA A 92 2.04 -7.45 0.07
N ARG A 93 1.11 -8.37 -0.24
CA ARG A 93 1.42 -9.61 -0.99
C ARG A 93 2.00 -9.31 -2.37
N ALA A 94 1.43 -8.37 -3.12
CA ALA A 94 1.96 -7.99 -4.42
C ALA A 94 3.39 -7.44 -4.32
N VAL A 95 3.70 -6.67 -3.27
CA VAL A 95 5.07 -6.19 -3.01
C VAL A 95 6.01 -7.33 -2.61
N LEU A 96 5.56 -8.28 -1.79
CA LEU A 96 6.32 -9.47 -1.42
C LEU A 96 6.64 -10.33 -2.64
N ASP A 97 5.69 -10.45 -3.56
CA ASP A 97 5.80 -11.19 -4.82
C ASP A 97 6.50 -10.38 -5.93
N GLU A 98 7.07 -9.22 -5.60
CA GLU A 98 7.82 -8.33 -6.51
C GLU A 98 7.03 -7.91 -7.76
N ARG A 99 5.70 -7.78 -7.62
CA ARG A 99 4.82 -7.37 -8.72
C ARG A 99 5.09 -5.93 -9.14
N PRO A 100 4.89 -5.59 -10.42
CA PRO A 100 5.10 -4.22 -10.90
C PRO A 100 4.23 -3.21 -10.15
N ILE A 101 4.81 -2.04 -9.86
CA ILE A 101 4.09 -0.87 -9.37
C ILE A 101 3.94 0.12 -10.53
N VAL A 102 2.71 0.34 -10.98
CA VAL A 102 2.41 1.09 -12.21
C VAL A 102 1.71 2.39 -11.86
N THR A 103 2.41 3.52 -12.02
CA THR A 103 1.89 4.84 -11.66
C THR A 103 1.34 5.60 -12.86
N ASP A 104 0.30 6.43 -12.67
CA ASP A 104 -0.24 7.25 -13.76
C ASP A 104 0.78 8.27 -14.30
N ILE A 105 1.50 8.95 -13.40
CA ILE A 105 2.47 9.99 -13.76
C ILE A 105 3.83 9.87 -13.05
N THR A 106 4.81 10.65 -13.55
CA THR A 106 6.19 10.69 -13.02
C THR A 106 6.27 11.08 -11.55
N MET A 107 5.46 12.04 -11.08
CA MET A 107 5.55 12.51 -9.68
C MET A 107 5.16 11.43 -8.67
N VAL A 108 4.19 10.58 -8.99
CA VAL A 108 3.82 9.45 -8.14
C VAL A 108 4.98 8.46 -8.06
N LYS A 109 5.53 8.06 -9.21
CA LYS A 109 6.71 7.18 -9.27
C LYS A 109 7.88 7.73 -8.45
N ALA A 110 8.15 9.03 -8.52
CA ALA A 110 9.26 9.65 -7.79
C ALA A 110 9.06 9.69 -6.27
N GLY A 111 7.81 9.59 -5.78
CA GLY A 111 7.49 9.56 -4.35
C GLY A 111 7.46 8.15 -3.75
N ILE A 112 7.51 7.10 -4.58
CA ILE A 112 7.56 5.72 -4.11
C ILE A 112 8.98 5.41 -3.62
N THR A 113 9.11 4.85 -2.42
CA THR A 113 10.40 4.45 -1.85
C THR A 113 11.05 3.37 -2.71
N GLY A 114 12.38 3.39 -2.80
CA GLY A 114 13.15 2.30 -3.43
C GLY A 114 13.69 1.28 -2.42
N ARG A 115 13.35 1.42 -1.13
CA ARG A 115 13.79 0.54 -0.05
C ARG A 115 12.67 -0.44 0.30
N GLY A 116 13.04 -1.63 0.75
CA GLY A 116 12.07 -2.63 1.22
C GLY A 116 11.39 -3.45 0.11
N HIS A 117 11.75 -3.28 -1.17
CA HIS A 117 11.28 -4.14 -2.25
C HIS A 117 12.15 -4.05 -3.51
N ASP A 118 12.05 -5.05 -4.37
CA ASP A 118 12.68 -5.08 -5.70
C ASP A 118 11.66 -4.92 -6.86
N CYS A 119 10.41 -4.58 -6.54
CA CYS A 119 9.36 -4.33 -7.54
C CYS A 119 9.80 -3.33 -8.62
N GLU A 120 9.50 -3.63 -9.89
CA GLU A 120 9.66 -2.67 -10.98
C GLU A 120 8.65 -1.51 -10.80
N VAL A 121 9.15 -0.29 -10.57
CA VAL A 121 8.31 0.91 -10.55
C VAL A 121 8.31 1.59 -11.90
N ARG A 122 7.20 1.52 -12.64
CA ARG A 122 7.03 2.12 -13.97
C ARG A 122 5.90 3.14 -13.99
N LYS A 123 5.96 4.08 -14.94
CA LYS A 123 4.93 5.10 -15.14
C LYS A 123 4.18 4.85 -16.45
N ALA A 124 2.89 5.08 -16.46
CA ALA A 124 2.04 5.03 -17.64
C ALA A 124 2.36 6.22 -18.56
N ILE A 125 2.36 7.46 -18.04
CA ILE A 125 2.58 8.63 -18.90
C ILE A 125 3.89 8.55 -19.69
N GLY A 126 3.78 8.76 -21.00
CA GLY A 126 4.87 8.54 -21.96
C GLY A 126 4.58 7.41 -22.94
N ASN A 127 3.65 6.50 -22.60
CA ASN A 127 3.11 5.49 -23.50
C ASN A 127 1.84 6.02 -24.20
N GLY A 128 1.44 5.41 -25.32
CA GLY A 128 0.18 5.73 -26.01
C GLY A 128 0.10 7.13 -26.63
N ALA A 129 1.23 7.72 -27.03
CA ALA A 129 1.25 9.04 -27.68
C ALA A 129 0.47 9.05 -29.01
N GLU A 130 0.60 7.98 -29.80
CA GLU A 130 -0.13 7.80 -31.06
C GLU A 130 -1.64 7.64 -30.80
N LEU A 131 -2.01 6.74 -29.88
CA LEU A 131 -3.41 6.55 -29.47
C LEU A 131 -4.06 7.84 -28.99
N ALA A 132 -3.36 8.66 -28.19
CA ALA A 132 -3.86 9.96 -27.75
C ALA A 132 -4.09 10.93 -28.93
N ALA A 133 -3.17 10.96 -29.90
CA ALA A 133 -3.29 11.83 -31.07
C ALA A 133 -4.43 11.41 -32.00
N GLU A 134 -4.64 10.11 -32.18
CA GLU A 134 -5.67 9.56 -33.07
C GLU A 134 -7.08 9.70 -32.50
N THR A 135 -7.24 9.48 -31.20
CA THR A 135 -8.57 9.44 -30.55
C THR A 135 -8.97 10.76 -29.88
N GLY A 136 -8.01 11.66 -29.65
CA GLY A 136 -8.23 12.91 -28.93
C GLY A 136 -8.39 12.76 -27.41
N MET A 137 -8.16 11.55 -26.85
CA MET A 137 -8.21 11.34 -25.41
C MET A 137 -6.99 11.96 -24.70
N THR A 138 -7.06 12.09 -23.38
CA THR A 138 -5.92 12.59 -22.60
C THR A 138 -4.75 11.60 -22.67
N ARG A 139 -3.51 12.11 -22.70
CA ARG A 139 -2.28 11.29 -22.71
C ARG A 139 -2.23 10.23 -21.60
N THR A 140 -2.75 10.54 -20.42
CA THR A 140 -2.76 9.59 -19.28
C THR A 140 -3.78 8.48 -19.47
N ALA A 141 -4.94 8.75 -20.08
CA ALA A 141 -5.91 7.70 -20.43
C ALA A 141 -5.33 6.77 -21.52
N ALA A 142 -4.79 7.35 -22.59
CA ALA A 142 -4.17 6.58 -23.66
C ALA A 142 -3.00 5.71 -23.16
N ALA A 143 -2.20 6.26 -22.25
CA ALA A 143 -1.10 5.54 -21.63
C ALA A 143 -1.57 4.32 -20.81
N VAL A 144 -2.64 4.46 -20.03
CA VAL A 144 -3.23 3.33 -19.29
C VAL A 144 -3.68 2.26 -20.27
N LEU A 145 -4.44 2.64 -21.30
CA LEU A 145 -4.94 1.68 -22.30
C LEU A 145 -3.81 0.95 -23.04
N GLU A 146 -2.70 1.61 -23.37
CA GLU A 146 -1.58 0.89 -23.99
C GLU A 146 -0.87 -0.06 -23.04
N LEU A 147 -0.63 0.35 -21.79
CA LEU A 147 -0.01 -0.55 -20.81
C LEU A 147 -0.91 -1.74 -20.50
N ASP A 148 -2.22 -1.54 -20.53
CA ASP A 148 -3.21 -2.60 -20.39
C ASP A 148 -3.14 -3.62 -21.54
N ARG A 149 -3.06 -3.16 -22.79
CA ARG A 149 -2.87 -4.05 -23.96
C ARG A 149 -1.57 -4.85 -23.91
N GLU A 150 -0.54 -4.32 -23.25
CA GLU A 150 0.71 -5.02 -22.96
C GLU A 150 0.60 -6.03 -21.81
N GLY A 151 -0.55 -6.10 -21.10
CA GLY A 151 -0.78 -6.98 -19.96
C GLY A 151 -0.09 -6.52 -18.67
N VAL A 152 0.32 -5.26 -18.59
CA VAL A 152 1.18 -4.75 -17.49
C VAL A 152 0.41 -4.64 -16.18
N TYR A 153 -0.91 -4.46 -16.23
CA TYR A 153 -1.73 -4.24 -15.03
C TYR A 153 -2.13 -5.53 -14.31
N ASP A 154 -2.08 -6.70 -14.95
CA ASP A 154 -2.48 -7.95 -14.31
C ASP A 154 -1.56 -8.33 -13.15
N GLY A 155 -2.13 -8.44 -11.95
CA GLY A 155 -1.41 -8.67 -10.70
C GLY A 155 -0.54 -7.49 -10.24
N ALA A 156 -0.58 -6.34 -10.90
CA ALA A 156 0.21 -5.17 -10.53
C ALA A 156 -0.42 -4.37 -9.38
N VAL A 157 0.40 -3.54 -8.73
CA VAL A 157 -0.06 -2.44 -7.87
C VAL A 157 -0.31 -1.23 -8.78
N ALA A 158 -1.58 -0.97 -9.09
CA ALA A 158 -1.97 0.14 -9.97
C ALA A 158 -2.19 1.43 -9.16
N VAL A 159 -1.43 2.49 -9.47
CA VAL A 159 -1.42 3.73 -8.67
C VAL A 159 -1.81 4.94 -9.52
N VAL A 160 -2.93 5.58 -9.18
CA VAL A 160 -3.42 6.78 -9.88
C VAL A 160 -3.45 7.96 -8.90
N GLY A 161 -2.45 8.83 -8.98
CA GLY A 161 -2.33 9.96 -8.05
C GLY A 161 -2.77 11.30 -8.60
N ASN A 162 -2.89 11.46 -9.93
CA ASN A 162 -3.09 12.77 -10.53
C ASN A 162 -4.27 12.83 -11.48
N ALA A 163 -4.37 11.93 -12.47
CA ALA A 163 -5.29 12.10 -13.59
C ALA A 163 -6.65 11.38 -13.37
N PRO A 164 -7.78 12.10 -13.23
CA PRO A 164 -9.11 11.48 -13.19
C PRO A 164 -9.40 10.61 -14.42
N THR A 165 -8.87 10.99 -15.58
CA THR A 165 -9.04 10.21 -16.82
C THR A 165 -8.23 8.92 -16.85
N ALA A 166 -7.12 8.83 -16.10
CA ALA A 166 -6.41 7.57 -15.91
C ALA A 166 -7.22 6.61 -15.03
N ALA A 167 -7.86 7.12 -13.98
CA ALA A 167 -8.76 6.31 -13.13
C ALA A 167 -9.96 5.78 -13.91
N LEU A 168 -10.55 6.60 -14.80
CA LEU A 168 -11.64 6.16 -15.68
C LEU A 168 -11.17 5.09 -16.67
N ALA A 169 -10.02 5.28 -17.33
CA ALA A 169 -9.48 4.29 -18.26
C ALA A 169 -9.12 2.98 -17.56
N LEU A 170 -8.55 3.03 -16.34
CA LEU A 170 -8.26 1.83 -15.56
C LEU A 170 -9.53 1.07 -15.17
N ALA A 171 -10.61 1.79 -14.87
CA ALA A 171 -11.91 1.18 -14.63
C ALA A 171 -12.43 0.48 -15.90
N ASP A 172 -12.29 1.10 -17.09
CA ASP A 172 -12.66 0.45 -18.36
C ASP A 172 -11.87 -0.86 -18.56
N CYS A 173 -10.55 -0.84 -18.31
CA CYS A 173 -9.71 -2.04 -18.38
C CYS A 173 -10.17 -3.15 -17.41
N ILE A 174 -10.56 -2.80 -16.18
CA ILE A 174 -11.05 -3.78 -15.20
C ILE A 174 -12.38 -4.39 -15.64
N GLU A 175 -13.30 -3.59 -16.17
CA GLU A 175 -14.55 -4.08 -16.78
C GLU A 175 -14.27 -5.06 -17.93
N ASP A 176 -13.24 -4.77 -18.73
CA ASP A 176 -12.83 -5.58 -19.89
C ASP A 176 -12.00 -6.83 -19.52
N GLY A 177 -11.66 -7.01 -18.24
CA GLY A 177 -11.08 -8.27 -17.73
C GLY A 177 -9.74 -8.13 -17.01
N THR A 178 -9.12 -6.95 -17.01
CA THR A 178 -7.85 -6.71 -16.31
C THR A 178 -8.01 -6.85 -14.80
N ARG A 179 -7.05 -7.49 -14.13
CA ARG A 179 -7.09 -7.75 -12.69
C ARG A 179 -5.80 -7.29 -12.00
N PRO A 180 -5.68 -6.00 -11.63
CA PRO A 180 -4.65 -5.54 -10.70
C PRO A 180 -4.74 -6.27 -9.37
N ALA A 181 -3.60 -6.49 -8.70
CA ALA A 181 -3.60 -7.06 -7.35
C ALA A 181 -4.23 -6.08 -6.35
N VAL A 182 -3.95 -4.79 -6.51
CA VAL A 182 -4.61 -3.71 -5.77
C VAL A 182 -4.57 -2.42 -6.57
N VAL A 183 -5.58 -1.57 -6.38
CA VAL A 183 -5.63 -0.20 -6.93
C VAL A 183 -5.51 0.84 -5.83
N VAL A 184 -4.56 1.77 -5.94
CA VAL A 184 -4.45 2.97 -5.10
C VAL A 184 -4.80 4.19 -5.94
N ALA A 185 -5.99 4.76 -5.78
CA ALA A 185 -6.47 5.84 -6.63
C ALA A 185 -6.94 7.07 -5.84
N THR A 186 -6.13 8.12 -5.90
CA THR A 186 -6.39 9.41 -5.25
C THR A 186 -6.19 10.60 -6.19
N PRO A 187 -6.67 10.59 -7.47
CA PRO A 187 -6.53 11.76 -8.33
C PRO A 187 -7.20 12.98 -7.70
N VAL A 188 -6.51 14.12 -7.74
CA VAL A 188 -6.99 15.40 -7.21
C VAL A 188 -7.67 16.22 -8.30
N GLY A 189 -8.68 16.99 -7.94
CA GLY A 189 -9.22 17.98 -8.88
C GLY A 189 -10.65 18.42 -8.58
N PHE A 190 -11.04 19.48 -9.28
CA PHE A 190 -12.39 20.04 -9.21
C PHE A 190 -13.31 19.53 -10.31
N VAL A 191 -12.77 18.81 -11.29
CA VAL A 191 -13.49 18.27 -12.44
C VAL A 191 -13.21 16.77 -12.51
N LYS A 192 -14.25 15.94 -12.51
CA LYS A 192 -14.21 14.47 -12.62
C LYS A 192 -13.45 13.71 -11.54
N ALA A 193 -12.70 14.36 -10.65
CA ALA A 193 -11.89 13.65 -9.64
C ALA A 193 -12.75 12.85 -8.65
N ALA A 194 -13.87 13.39 -8.18
CA ALA A 194 -14.80 12.66 -7.31
C ALA A 194 -15.44 11.48 -8.08
N ASP A 195 -16.09 11.79 -9.20
CA ASP A 195 -16.84 10.84 -10.03
C ASP A 195 -15.95 9.71 -10.57
N SER A 196 -14.71 10.00 -10.96
CA SER A 196 -13.78 8.97 -11.45
C SER A 196 -13.35 7.97 -10.39
N ARG A 197 -13.15 8.41 -9.14
CA ARG A 197 -12.86 7.50 -8.02
C ARG A 197 -14.08 6.73 -7.58
N GLU A 198 -15.25 7.35 -7.63
CA GLU A 198 -16.51 6.66 -7.36
C GLU A 198 -16.73 5.54 -8.36
N ARG A 199 -16.67 5.83 -9.67
CA ARG A 199 -16.78 4.80 -10.71
C ARG A 199 -15.71 3.71 -10.56
N LEU A 200 -14.45 4.09 -10.40
CA LEU A 200 -13.37 3.12 -10.25
C LEU A 200 -13.59 2.23 -9.03
N ARG A 201 -14.07 2.79 -7.92
CA ARG A 201 -14.41 2.03 -6.72
C ARG A 201 -15.56 1.05 -6.96
N GLU A 202 -16.62 1.49 -7.64
CA GLU A 202 -17.77 0.63 -7.99
C GLU A 202 -17.34 -0.55 -8.87
N VAL A 203 -16.57 -0.27 -9.93
CA VAL A 203 -16.01 -1.30 -10.80
C VAL A 203 -15.08 -2.23 -10.03
N CYS A 204 -14.18 -1.71 -9.21
CA CYS A 204 -13.31 -2.55 -8.39
C CYS A 204 -14.10 -3.50 -7.48
N ASP A 205 -15.18 -3.01 -6.85
CA ASP A 205 -16.06 -3.83 -6.02
C ASP A 205 -16.80 -4.91 -6.82
N GLU A 206 -17.38 -4.53 -7.97
CA GLU A 206 -18.13 -5.44 -8.86
C GLU A 206 -17.26 -6.57 -9.41
N TYR A 207 -16.01 -6.27 -9.79
CA TYR A 207 -15.10 -7.23 -10.43
C TYR A 207 -14.09 -7.85 -9.46
N GLY A 208 -14.22 -7.61 -8.15
CA GLY A 208 -13.41 -8.24 -7.12
C GLY A 208 -11.94 -7.78 -7.08
N VAL A 209 -11.67 -6.54 -7.47
CA VAL A 209 -10.34 -5.91 -7.40
C VAL A 209 -10.24 -5.08 -6.11
N PRO A 210 -9.33 -5.40 -5.17
CA PRO A 210 -9.14 -4.61 -3.97
C PRO A 210 -8.65 -3.19 -4.32
N ALA A 211 -9.20 -2.17 -3.65
CA ALA A 211 -8.84 -0.79 -3.93
C ALA A 211 -8.86 0.09 -2.68
N VAL A 212 -7.98 1.09 -2.68
CA VAL A 212 -7.95 2.22 -1.75
C VAL A 212 -8.17 3.50 -2.53
N THR A 213 -9.21 4.24 -2.16
CA THR A 213 -9.56 5.53 -2.76
C THR A 213 -9.89 6.56 -1.69
N ASN A 214 -10.36 7.75 -2.09
CA ASN A 214 -10.96 8.69 -1.15
C ASN A 214 -12.11 9.48 -1.78
N VAL A 215 -12.98 10.05 -0.95
CA VAL A 215 -14.11 10.88 -1.39
C VAL A 215 -13.76 12.38 -1.45
N GLY A 216 -14.55 13.15 -2.20
CA GLY A 216 -14.40 14.61 -2.31
C GLY A 216 -13.48 15.03 -3.45
N ARG A 217 -12.80 16.17 -3.35
CA ARG A 217 -11.92 16.72 -4.42
C ARG A 217 -10.43 16.63 -4.12
N ARG A 218 -10.11 16.39 -2.84
CA ARG A 218 -8.74 16.28 -2.32
C ARG A 218 -8.11 14.96 -2.75
N GLY A 219 -6.79 14.92 -2.86
CA GLY A 219 -6.01 13.78 -3.32
C GLY A 219 -4.62 14.24 -3.71
N GLY A 220 -4.02 13.60 -4.71
CA GLY A 220 -2.78 14.04 -5.34
C GLY A 220 -1.69 12.98 -5.29
N SER A 221 -0.58 13.28 -5.95
CA SER A 221 0.54 12.34 -6.07
C SER A 221 1.21 12.01 -4.74
N GLY A 222 1.31 12.97 -3.82
CA GLY A 222 1.89 12.74 -2.49
C GLY A 222 1.10 11.72 -1.67
N LEU A 223 -0.24 11.83 -1.70
CA LEU A 223 -1.11 10.86 -1.04
C LEU A 223 -1.01 9.47 -1.68
N ALA A 224 -1.07 9.39 -3.01
CA ALA A 224 -0.98 8.10 -3.71
C ALA A 224 0.35 7.39 -3.43
N ALA A 225 1.47 8.13 -3.48
CA ALA A 225 2.79 7.61 -3.16
C ALA A 225 2.88 7.19 -1.68
N GLY A 226 2.37 8.02 -0.75
CA GLY A 226 2.34 7.71 0.67
C GLY A 226 1.59 6.42 0.97
N LEU A 227 0.36 6.26 0.45
CA LEU A 227 -0.43 5.04 0.61
C LEU A 227 0.27 3.82 0.00
N THR A 228 0.92 3.98 -1.16
CA THR A 228 1.68 2.88 -1.79
C THR A 228 2.89 2.49 -0.94
N ASN A 229 3.62 3.46 -0.38
CA ASN A 229 4.75 3.20 0.52
C ASN A 229 4.29 2.46 1.79
N GLU A 230 3.08 2.73 2.28
CA GLU A 230 2.56 1.97 3.41
C GLU A 230 2.30 0.50 3.08
N LEU A 231 1.93 0.16 1.84
CA LEU A 231 1.86 -1.24 1.40
C LEU A 231 3.26 -1.89 1.42
N VAL A 232 4.30 -1.12 1.09
CA VAL A 232 5.70 -1.56 1.18
C VAL A 232 6.11 -1.77 2.64
N HIS A 233 5.80 -0.83 3.53
CA HIS A 233 6.13 -0.99 4.95
C HIS A 233 5.43 -2.22 5.54
N VAL A 234 4.12 -2.39 5.29
CA VAL A 234 3.41 -3.60 5.73
C VAL A 234 4.05 -4.87 5.15
N ALA A 235 4.53 -4.87 3.91
CA ALA A 235 5.25 -6.01 3.35
C ALA A 235 6.58 -6.27 4.09
N SER A 236 7.34 -5.24 4.46
CA SER A 236 8.55 -5.37 5.28
C SER A 236 8.24 -5.99 6.64
N ASP A 237 7.25 -5.45 7.35
CA ASP A 237 6.83 -5.94 8.68
C ASP A 237 6.37 -7.42 8.62
N VAL A 238 5.81 -7.85 7.49
CA VAL A 238 5.46 -9.27 7.26
C VAL A 238 6.71 -10.13 7.08
N ARG A 239 7.76 -9.64 6.39
CA ARG A 239 9.04 -10.37 6.29
C ARG A 239 9.73 -10.50 7.63
N GLU A 240 9.57 -9.51 8.49
CA GLU A 240 10.13 -9.47 9.85
C GLU A 240 9.28 -10.26 10.86
N GLY A 241 8.08 -10.70 10.46
CA GLY A 241 7.19 -11.52 11.28
C GLY A 241 6.34 -10.72 12.27
N GLU A 242 6.32 -9.40 12.15
CA GLU A 242 5.57 -8.49 13.02
C GLU A 242 4.09 -8.40 12.63
N VAL A 243 3.78 -8.63 11.35
CA VAL A 243 2.42 -8.60 10.79
C VAL A 243 2.10 -9.92 10.10
N SER A 244 0.90 -10.47 10.37
CA SER A 244 0.34 -11.58 9.60
C SER A 244 -0.70 -11.08 8.60
N LEU A 245 -0.61 -11.57 7.36
CA LEU A 245 -1.59 -11.28 6.30
C LEU A 245 -2.73 -12.31 6.24
N GLU A 246 -2.81 -13.28 7.15
CA GLU A 246 -3.87 -14.28 7.10
C GLU A 246 -5.24 -13.67 7.46
N THR A 247 -6.26 -14.00 6.68
CA THR A 247 -7.66 -13.76 7.04
C THR A 247 -7.97 -14.72 8.18
N SER A 248 -8.31 -14.24 9.38
CA SER A 248 -8.79 -15.15 10.42
C SER A 248 -10.03 -15.86 9.89
N GLU A 249 -9.90 -17.12 9.49
CA GLU A 249 -11.04 -17.92 9.08
C GLU A 249 -12.01 -17.94 10.26
N ARG A 250 -13.26 -17.55 10.01
CA ARG A 250 -14.34 -17.77 10.97
C ARG A 250 -14.28 -19.24 11.34
N SER A 251 -14.04 -19.51 12.63
CA SER A 251 -14.30 -20.79 13.30
C SER A 251 -15.63 -21.33 12.76
N SER A 252 -15.55 -22.21 11.77
CA SER A 252 -16.69 -22.94 11.26
C SER A 252 -17.10 -23.87 12.38
N GLY A 253 -18.31 -23.63 12.89
CA GLY A 253 -18.84 -24.30 14.07
C GLY A 253 -18.70 -25.80 13.97
N GLU A 254 -18.41 -26.41 15.12
CA GLU A 254 -18.49 -27.83 15.37
C GLU A 254 -19.71 -28.43 14.66
N GLY A 255 -19.43 -29.20 13.61
CA GLY A 255 -20.41 -30.05 12.98
C GLY A 255 -20.96 -31.01 14.03
N THR A 256 -22.26 -30.92 14.27
CA THR A 256 -23.01 -31.92 15.04
C THR A 256 -22.85 -33.27 14.35
N GLU A 257 -22.15 -34.21 15.00
CA GLU A 257 -22.14 -35.61 14.59
C GLU A 257 -23.57 -36.18 14.59
N PRO A 258 -24.00 -36.90 13.55
CA PRO A 258 -25.20 -37.70 13.63
C PRO A 258 -24.87 -38.98 14.44
N ARG A 259 -25.57 -39.18 15.55
CA ARG A 259 -25.54 -40.48 16.24
C ARG A 259 -26.42 -41.46 15.47
N ASP A 260 -25.77 -42.30 14.68
CA ASP A 260 -26.37 -43.54 14.19
C ASP A 260 -26.50 -44.55 15.33
N GLY A 261 -27.66 -45.19 15.42
CA GLY A 261 -27.79 -46.54 15.98
C GLY A 261 -28.50 -46.65 17.32
N GLU A 262 -29.83 -46.76 17.29
CA GLU A 262 -30.52 -47.72 18.18
C GLU A 262 -31.66 -48.38 17.38
N VAL A 263 -31.35 -49.56 16.86
CA VAL A 263 -32.34 -50.59 16.50
C VAL A 263 -32.05 -51.73 17.45
N ASP A 264 -32.97 -52.00 18.37
CA ASP A 264 -33.16 -53.34 18.93
C ASP A 264 -34.60 -53.51 19.43
N LEU A 265 -35.29 -54.44 18.76
CA LEU A 265 -36.44 -55.29 19.14
C LEU A 265 -37.67 -54.70 19.84
#